data_AF-A0A6L9YH52-F1
#
_entry.id   AF-A0A6L9YH52-F1
#
_cell.length_a   1.000
_cell.length_b   1.000
_cell.length_c   1.000
_cell.angle_alpha   90.00
_cell.angle_beta   90.00
_cell.angle_gamma   90.00
#
_symmetry.space_group_name_H-M   'P 1'
#
loop_
_entity.id
_entity.type
_entity.pdbx_description
1 polymer ?
#
loop_
_entity_poly.entity_id
_entity_poly.type
_entity_poly.pdbx_seq_one_letter_code
_entity_poly.pdbx_strand_id
1 'polypeptide(L)'
;MISDLKLILFPEFLDTKPEVFSIEDLQDLDQTLAFLENNPPENVESILRNWFKARLTIRDKLREFEKQRKELGKVPPTPPIQPDRLNNWFQELREQVKDQLNSKGNGEQGTGNRK
;
A
#
# COMPACT_ATOMS: atom_id res chain seq x y z
N MET A 1 -12.93 -0.18 11.40
CA MET A 1 -12.47 1.19 11.10
C MET A 1 -10.97 1.17 11.05
N ILE A 2 -10.34 1.78 10.04
CA ILE A 2 -8.87 1.93 10.00
C ILE A 2 -8.53 3.31 10.53
N SER A 3 -7.80 3.35 11.63
CA SER A 3 -7.37 4.61 12.28
C SER A 3 -5.84 4.75 12.37
N ASP A 4 -5.11 3.68 12.05
CA ASP A 4 -3.66 3.71 12.01
C ASP A 4 -3.16 4.64 10.90
N LEU A 5 -2.39 5.66 11.30
CA LEU A 5 -1.85 6.65 10.38
C LEU A 5 -0.97 6.05 9.29
N LYS A 6 -0.25 4.96 9.56
CA LYS A 6 0.59 4.31 8.54
C LYS A 6 -0.27 3.69 7.46
N LEU A 7 -1.41 3.09 7.81
CA LEU A 7 -2.36 2.54 6.85
C LEU A 7 -3.05 3.64 6.04
N ILE A 8 -3.35 4.75 6.68
CA ILE A 8 -3.92 5.93 6.02
C ILE A 8 -2.94 6.52 4.99
N LEU A 9 -1.66 6.63 5.35
CA LEU A 9 -0.60 7.16 4.47
C LEU A 9 -0.08 6.13 3.46
N PHE A 10 -0.50 4.87 3.60
CA PHE A 10 0.07 3.78 2.81
C PHE A 10 -0.17 3.92 1.29
N PRO A 11 -1.36 4.31 0.79
CA PRO A 11 -1.55 4.53 -0.63
C PRO A 11 -0.58 5.58 -1.20
N GLU A 12 -0.40 6.69 -0.49
CA GLU A 12 0.55 7.74 -0.91
C GLU A 12 2.01 7.25 -0.84
N PHE A 13 2.35 6.44 0.16
CA PHE A 13 3.67 5.83 0.26
C PHE A 13 3.93 4.84 -0.89
N LEU A 14 2.93 4.05 -1.28
CA LEU A 14 3.03 3.12 -2.41
C LEU A 14 3.30 3.85 -3.72
N ASP A 15 2.61 4.97 -3.96
CA ASP A 15 2.77 5.81 -5.15
C ASP A 15 4.13 6.54 -5.18
N THR A 16 4.56 7.09 -4.05
CA THR A 16 5.75 7.96 -3.99
C THR A 16 7.06 7.20 -3.75
N LYS A 17 7.00 5.95 -3.27
CA LYS A 17 8.15 5.10 -2.96
C LYS A 17 8.05 3.69 -3.54
N PRO A 18 7.73 3.53 -4.84
CA PRO A 18 7.57 2.21 -5.45
C PRO A 18 8.87 1.40 -5.47
N GLU A 19 10.04 2.05 -5.35
CA GLU A 19 11.34 1.41 -5.27
C GLU A 19 11.53 0.55 -3.99
N VAL A 20 10.73 0.81 -2.95
CA VAL A 20 10.82 0.08 -1.67
C VAL A 20 10.19 -1.31 -1.75
N PHE A 21 9.33 -1.55 -2.74
CA PHE A 21 8.57 -2.78 -2.89
C PHE A 21 9.20 -3.70 -3.93
N SER A 22 9.40 -4.97 -3.58
CA SER A 22 9.68 -6.03 -4.55
C SER A 22 8.41 -6.45 -5.28
N ILE A 23 8.55 -7.21 -6.37
CA ILE A 23 7.41 -7.83 -7.06
C ILE A 23 6.67 -8.78 -6.11
N GLU A 24 7.41 -9.58 -5.34
CA GLU A 24 6.85 -10.53 -4.36
C GLU A 24 6.05 -9.81 -3.26
N ASP A 25 6.53 -8.65 -2.78
CA ASP A 25 5.80 -7.84 -1.82
C ASP A 25 4.46 -7.34 -2.39
N LEU A 26 4.47 -6.85 -3.63
CA LEU A 26 3.26 -6.35 -4.28
C LEU A 26 2.25 -7.47 -4.59
N GLN A 27 2.73 -8.65 -4.99
CA GLN A 27 1.87 -9.82 -5.20
C GLN A 27 1.21 -10.29 -3.89
N ASP A 28 1.98 -10.41 -2.82
CA ASP A 28 1.46 -10.79 -1.50
C ASP A 28 0.49 -9.74 -0.93
N LEU A 29 0.76 -8.45 -1.22
CA LEU A 29 -0.14 -7.36 -0.88
C LEU A 29 -1.47 -7.45 -1.65
N ASP A 30 -1.45 -7.67 -2.98
CA ASP A 30 -2.70 -7.83 -3.75
C ASP A 30 -3.52 -9.02 -3.24
N GLN A 31 -2.87 -10.15 -2.93
CA GLN A 31 -3.54 -11.31 -2.34
C GLN A 31 -4.16 -11.01 -0.97
N THR A 32 -3.41 -10.32 -0.10
CA THR A 32 -3.90 -9.91 1.22
C THR A 32 -5.11 -8.99 1.09
N LEU A 33 -5.05 -8.00 0.20
CA LEU A 33 -6.15 -7.07 -0.03
C LEU A 33 -7.36 -7.76 -0.67
N ALA A 34 -7.15 -8.69 -1.60
CA ALA A 34 -8.22 -9.50 -2.19
C ALA A 34 -8.97 -10.32 -1.15
N PHE A 35 -8.24 -10.92 -0.20
CA PHE A 35 -8.82 -11.65 0.92
C PHE A 35 -9.69 -10.73 1.80
N LEU A 36 -9.15 -9.56 2.16
CA LEU A 36 -9.85 -8.58 3.01
C LEU A 36 -11.07 -7.97 2.32
N GLU A 37 -11.05 -7.79 1.00
CA GLU A 37 -12.16 -7.29 0.20
C GLU A 37 -13.34 -8.28 0.19
N ASN A 38 -13.06 -9.57 -0.05
CA ASN A 38 -14.11 -10.58 -0.17
C ASN A 38 -14.69 -11.01 1.19
N ASN A 39 -13.88 -10.99 2.25
CA ASN A 39 -14.28 -11.40 3.58
C ASN A 39 -13.61 -10.51 4.63
N PRO A 40 -14.02 -9.24 4.82
CA PRO A 40 -13.40 -8.34 5.77
C PRO A 40 -13.65 -8.82 7.20
N PRO A 41 -12.64 -9.36 7.90
CA PRO A 41 -12.85 -9.77 9.29
C PRO A 41 -12.84 -8.55 10.22
N GLU A 42 -13.32 -8.69 11.45
CA GLU A 42 -13.31 -7.57 12.42
C GLU A 42 -11.89 -7.03 12.69
N ASN A 43 -10.86 -7.85 12.47
CA ASN A 43 -9.45 -7.55 12.74
C ASN A 43 -8.64 -7.13 11.50
N VAL A 44 -9.28 -6.59 10.45
CA VAL A 44 -8.62 -6.02 9.23
C VAL A 44 -7.36 -5.22 9.57
N GLU A 45 -7.44 -4.27 10.51
CA GLU A 45 -6.32 -3.41 10.86
C GLU A 45 -5.12 -4.23 11.38
N SER A 46 -5.39 -5.29 12.15
CA SER A 46 -4.34 -6.17 12.67
C SER A 46 -3.69 -6.99 11.56
N ILE A 47 -4.45 -7.44 10.56
CA ILE A 47 -3.92 -8.21 9.43
C ILE A 47 -2.95 -7.33 8.64
N LEU A 48 -3.35 -6.11 8.29
CA LEU A 48 -2.48 -5.17 7.59
C LEU A 48 -1.24 -4.80 8.43
N ARG A 49 -1.40 -4.55 9.73
CA ARG A 49 -0.25 -4.30 10.62
C ARG A 49 0.72 -5.47 10.66
N ASN A 50 0.23 -6.71 10.65
CA ASN A 50 1.07 -7.90 10.63
C ASN A 50 1.81 -8.03 9.30
N TRP A 51 1.16 -7.69 8.19
CA TRP A 51 1.80 -7.62 6.87
C TRP A 51 3.02 -6.68 6.88
N PHE A 52 2.89 -5.48 7.46
CA PHE A 52 4.04 -4.57 7.62
C PHE A 52 5.10 -5.11 8.57
N LYS A 53 4.71 -5.74 9.68
CA LYS A 53 5.66 -6.31 10.65
C LYS A 53 6.55 -7.38 10.02
N ALA A 54 6.02 -8.17 9.09
CA ALA A 54 6.78 -9.18 8.36
C ALA A 54 7.82 -8.56 7.40
N ARG A 55 7.62 -7.30 6.98
CA ARG A 55 8.42 -6.61 5.96
C ARG A 55 9.17 -5.42 6.56
N LEU A 56 10.24 -5.72 7.28
CA LEU A 56 11.01 -4.75 8.07
C LEU A 56 11.42 -3.51 7.25
N THR A 57 11.96 -3.70 6.04
CA THR A 57 12.39 -2.60 5.16
C THR A 57 11.25 -1.67 4.81
N ILE A 58 10.10 -2.21 4.37
CA ILE A 58 8.90 -1.43 4.03
C ILE A 58 8.40 -0.69 5.26
N ARG A 59 8.31 -1.37 6.41
CA ARG A 59 7.86 -0.79 7.68
C ARG A 59 8.72 0.39 8.11
N ASP A 60 10.04 0.24 8.04
CA ASP A 60 10.96 1.27 8.49
C ASP A 60 10.95 2.48 7.53
N LYS A 61 10.82 2.26 6.22
CA LYS A 61 10.65 3.34 5.23
C LYS A 61 9.31 4.05 5.37
N LEU A 62 8.22 3.33 5.63
CA LEU A 62 6.91 3.92 5.89
C LEU A 62 6.92 4.76 7.18
N ARG A 63 7.66 4.31 8.21
CA ARG A 63 7.84 5.10 9.45
C ARG A 63 8.62 6.39 9.18
N GLU A 64 9.67 6.34 8.38
CA GLU A 64 10.42 7.53 7.98
C GLU A 64 9.54 8.49 7.18
N PHE A 65 8.75 7.96 6.24
CA PHE A 65 7.80 8.74 5.45
C PHE A 65 6.74 9.43 6.33
N GLU A 66 6.14 8.69 7.28
CA GLU A 66 5.20 9.24 8.27
C GLU A 66 5.83 10.40 9.04
N LYS A 67 7.07 10.24 9.50
CA LYS A 67 7.80 11.28 10.24
C LYS A 67 8.02 12.52 9.36
N GLN A 68 8.50 12.34 8.13
CA GLN A 68 8.71 13.43 7.19
C GLN A 68 7.40 14.20 6.90
N ARG A 69 6.28 13.49 6.74
CA ARG A 69 4.96 14.12 6.54
C ARG A 69 4.55 14.94 7.75
N LYS A 70 4.77 14.43 8.97
CA LYS A 70 4.49 15.16 10.22
C LYS A 70 5.35 16.42 10.33
N GLU A 71 6.64 16.30 10.07
CA GLU A 71 7.60 17.42 10.13
C GLU A 71 7.27 18.51 9.11
N LEU A 72 6.77 18.14 7.93
CA LEU A 72 6.35 19.09 6.89
C LEU A 72 4.95 19.70 7.14
N GLY A 73 4.27 19.37 8.23
CA GLY A 73 2.87 19.78 8.45
C GLY A 73 1.90 19.25 7.40
N LYS A 74 2.32 18.23 6.63
CA LYS A 74 1.58 17.63 5.51
C LYS A 74 0.75 16.42 5.92
N VAL A 75 0.65 16.14 7.22
CA VAL A 75 -0.36 15.22 7.74
C VAL A 75 -1.61 16.05 8.01
N PRO A 76 -2.59 16.11 7.08
CA PRO A 76 -3.91 16.59 7.45
C PRO A 76 -4.45 15.72 8.60
N PRO A 77 -5.41 16.20 9.40
CA PRO A 77 -6.19 15.32 10.26
C PRO A 77 -6.98 14.37 9.36
N THR A 78 -6.35 13.31 8.87
CA THR A 78 -7.00 12.38 7.97
C THR A 78 -7.98 11.59 8.81
N PRO A 79 -9.30 11.70 8.53
CA PRO A 79 -10.28 10.96 9.29
C PRO A 79 -10.03 9.47 9.11
N PRO A 80 -10.34 8.65 10.13
CA PRO A 80 -10.30 7.21 9.99
C PRO A 80 -11.11 6.74 8.79
N ILE A 81 -10.66 5.68 8.13
CA ILE A 81 -11.43 5.07 7.05
C ILE A 81 -12.61 4.36 7.71
N GLN A 82 -13.80 4.89 7.43
CA GLN A 82 -15.06 4.39 7.96
C GLN A 82 -15.41 3.03 7.35
N PRO A 83 -16.17 2.17 8.06
CA PRO A 83 -16.55 0.85 7.55
C PRO A 83 -17.24 0.88 6.18
N ASP A 84 -18.07 1.89 5.91
CA ASP A 84 -18.76 2.08 4.62
C ASP A 84 -17.82 2.43 3.46
N ARG A 85 -16.64 2.98 3.77
CA ARG A 85 -15.58 3.31 2.80
C ARG A 85 -14.51 2.24 2.68
N LEU A 86 -14.50 1.26 3.55
CA LEU A 86 -13.43 0.25 3.64
C LEU A 86 -13.30 -0.55 2.35
N ASN A 87 -14.43 -0.96 1.76
CA ASN A 87 -14.43 -1.71 0.51
C ASN A 87 -13.86 -0.90 -0.65
N ASN A 88 -14.26 0.37 -0.78
CA ASN A 88 -13.75 1.26 -1.81
C ASN A 88 -12.25 1.49 -1.64
N TRP A 89 -11.82 1.72 -0.39
CA TRP A 89 -10.40 1.88 -0.09
C TRP A 89 -9.57 0.65 -0.48
N PHE A 90 -10.07 -0.56 -0.25
CA PHE A 90 -9.40 -1.77 -0.72
C PHE A 90 -9.32 -1.87 -2.24
N GLN A 91 -10.42 -1.57 -2.95
CA GLN A 91 -10.44 -1.56 -4.42
C GLN A 91 -9.39 -0.59 -4.97
N GLU A 92 -9.41 0.66 -4.50
CA GLU A 92 -8.49 1.71 -4.94
C GLU A 92 -7.03 1.31 -4.66
N LEU A 93 -6.74 0.76 -3.47
CA LEU A 93 -5.40 0.32 -3.12
C LEU A 93 -4.95 -0.89 -3.97
N ARG A 94 -5.84 -1.84 -4.27
CA ARG A 94 -5.53 -2.96 -5.16
C ARG A 94 -5.25 -2.51 -6.58
N GLU A 95 -6.00 -1.55 -7.11
CA GLU A 95 -5.74 -0.97 -8.42
C GLU A 95 -4.34 -0.35 -8.47
N GLN A 96 -3.94 0.39 -7.44
CA GLN A 96 -2.57 0.94 -7.34
C GLN A 96 -1.51 -0.15 -7.29
N VAL A 97 -1.72 -1.21 -6.50
CA VAL A 97 -0.77 -2.34 -6.42
C VAL A 97 -0.64 -3.03 -7.79
N LYS A 98 -1.74 -3.23 -8.51
CA LYS A 98 -1.72 -3.80 -9.87
C LYS A 98 -0.99 -2.91 -10.86
N ASP A 99 -1.17 -1.60 -10.77
CA ASP A 99 -0.44 -0.64 -11.60
C ASP A 99 1.09 -0.72 -11.36
N GLN A 100 1.50 -0.81 -10.09
CA GLN A 100 2.90 -1.01 -9.71
C GLN A 100 3.45 -2.36 -10.20
N LEU A 101 2.65 -3.43 -10.12
CA LEU A 101 3.02 -4.74 -10.66
C LEU A 101 3.20 -4.70 -12.18
N ASN A 102 2.28 -4.07 -12.91
CA ASN A 102 2.37 -3.92 -14.36
C ASN A 102 3.60 -3.09 -14.76
N SER A 103 3.87 -2.02 -14.02
CA SER A 103 5.04 -1.16 -14.24
C SER A 103 6.36 -1.88 -14.01
N LYS A 104 6.45 -2.76 -13.00
CA LYS A 104 7.65 -3.57 -12.74
C LYS A 104 7.78 -4.79 -13.64
N GLY A 105 6.67 -5.45 -13.98
CA GLY A 105 6.63 -6.63 -14.86
C GLY A 105 6.93 -6.30 -16.32
N ASN A 106 6.59 -5.10 -16.79
CA ASN A 106 6.94 -4.64 -18.15
C ASN A 106 8.40 -4.21 -18.31
N GLY A 107 9.23 -4.30 -17.25
CA GLY A 107 10.66 -4.00 -17.28
C GLY A 107 11.52 -5.01 -18.07
N GLU A 108 10.98 -6.18 -18.44
CA GLU A 108 11.72 -7.21 -19.20
C GLU A 108 11.25 -7.42 -20.66
N GLN A 109 10.40 -6.56 -21.23
CA GLN A 109 10.10 -6.60 -22.67
C GLN A 109 10.14 -5.21 -23.31
N GLY A 110 11.36 -4.77 -23.64
CA GLY A 110 11.61 -3.50 -24.32
C GLY A 110 12.85 -3.46 -25.21
N THR A 111 13.43 -4.60 -25.64
CA THR A 111 14.34 -4.61 -26.79
C THR A 111 13.52 -4.52 -28.07
N GLY A 112 13.01 -3.34 -28.38
CA GLY A 112 12.29 -3.05 -29.62
C GLY A 112 13.06 -2.03 -30.45
N ASN A 113 14.04 -2.50 -31.21
CA ASN A 113 14.67 -1.75 -32.29
C ASN A 113 13.61 -1.01 -33.11
N ARG A 114 13.69 0.32 -33.20
CA ARG A 114 13.11 1.07 -34.31
C ARG A 114 14.24 1.59 -35.18
N LYS A 115 14.40 0.92 -36.31
CA LYS A 115 15.09 1.42 -37.51
C LYS A 115 14.33 2.60 -38.08
#